data_AF-A0A8J5JSX7-F1
#
_entry.id   AF-A0A8J5JSX7-F1
#
_cell.length_a   1.000
_cell.length_b   1.000
_cell.length_c   1.000
_cell.angle_alpha   90.00
_cell.angle_beta   90.00
_cell.angle_gamma   90.00
#
_symmetry.space_group_name_H-M   'P 1'
#
loop_
_entity.id
_entity.type
_entity.pdbx_description
1 polymer ?
#
loop_
_entity_poly.entity_id
_entity_poly.type
_entity_poly.pdbx_seq_one_letter_code
_entity_poly.pdbx_strand_id
1 'polypeptide(L)'
;SFQTGIIVDSETIFTLKELETTNMIVKDVTKSSLLLWEIAGASVGFSGRTLRKIPFLAHALYAETPLISLSNFLSALQMAIKKQKQDRVDIGLVKNH
;
A
#
# COMPACT_ATOMS: atom_id res chain seq x y z
N SER A 1 -7.17 12.03 17.24
CA SER A 1 -7.68 10.65 17.32
C SER A 1 -7.14 9.88 16.13
N PHE A 2 -6.45 8.76 16.33
CA PHE A 2 -6.11 7.85 15.24
C PHE A 2 -7.28 6.88 15.06
N GLN A 3 -7.88 6.84 13.87
CA GLN A 3 -9.03 5.96 13.61
C GLN A 3 -8.53 4.52 13.41
N THR A 4 -8.98 3.60 14.25
CA THR A 4 -8.72 2.16 14.13
C THR A 4 -10.00 1.42 13.72
N GLY A 5 -9.89 0.19 13.22
CA GLY A 5 -11.06 -0.63 12.85
C GLY A 5 -11.68 -0.32 11.48
N ILE A 6 -10.96 0.37 10.59
CA ILE A 6 -11.39 0.65 9.20
C ILE A 6 -11.25 -0.59 8.32
N ILE A 7 -10.17 -1.36 8.52
CA ILE A 7 -9.93 -2.62 7.81
C ILE A 7 -10.56 -3.75 8.62
N VAL A 8 -11.50 -4.46 8.00
CA VAL A 8 -12.39 -5.41 8.72
C VAL A 8 -11.88 -6.86 8.73
N ASP A 9 -11.00 -7.22 7.81
CA ASP A 9 -10.50 -8.60 7.71
C ASP A 9 -9.34 -8.85 8.68
N SER A 10 -9.36 -10.01 9.32
CA SER A 10 -8.27 -10.51 10.18
C SER A 10 -7.24 -11.32 9.39
N GLU A 11 -6.87 -10.86 8.20
CA GLU A 11 -5.82 -11.51 7.40
C GLU A 11 -4.45 -11.27 8.07
N THR A 12 -3.69 -12.36 8.27
CA THR A 12 -2.33 -12.27 8.83
C THR A 12 -1.37 -11.68 7.79
N ILE A 13 -0.63 -10.64 8.18
CA ILE A 13 0.51 -10.13 7.42
C ILE A 13 1.79 -10.76 7.96
N PHE A 14 2.55 -11.37 7.06
CA PHE A 14 3.86 -11.96 7.34
C PHE A 14 4.95 -10.89 7.27
N THR A 15 5.92 -11.00 8.17
CA THR A 15 7.18 -10.27 8.12
C THR A 15 8.02 -10.73 6.93
N LEU A 16 9.01 -9.92 6.54
CA LEU A 16 9.91 -10.28 5.43
C LEU A 16 10.61 -11.63 5.64
N LYS A 17 11.11 -11.89 6.86
CA LYS A 17 11.78 -13.16 7.20
C LYS A 17 10.84 -14.37 7.07
N GLU A 18 9.58 -14.21 7.46
CA GLU A 18 8.58 -15.27 7.32
C GLU A 18 8.27 -15.53 5.83
N LEU A 19 8.14 -14.47 5.03
CA LEU A 19 7.95 -14.59 3.58
C LEU A 19 9.14 -15.27 2.89
N GLU A 20 10.37 -14.92 3.27
CA GLU A 20 11.59 -15.56 2.77
C GLU A 20 11.60 -17.06 3.07
N THR A 21 11.15 -17.45 4.27
CA THR A 21 11.01 -18.87 4.66
C THR A 21 9.97 -19.61 3.79
N THR A 22 8.99 -18.90 3.23
CA THR A 22 8.03 -19.44 2.25
C THR A 22 8.52 -19.38 0.81
N ASN A 23 9.80 -19.05 0.58
CA ASN A 23 10.39 -18.80 -0.74
C ASN A 23 9.65 -17.72 -1.55
N MET A 24 8.99 -16.77 -0.87
CA MET A 24 8.22 -15.69 -1.50
C MET A 24 7.14 -16.19 -2.47
N ILE A 25 6.63 -17.41 -2.28
CA ILE A 25 5.65 -18.02 -3.20
C ILE A 25 4.27 -17.41 -2.96
N VAL A 26 3.59 -17.01 -4.04
CA VAL A 26 2.21 -16.53 -4.01
C VAL A 26 1.26 -17.68 -3.69
N LYS A 27 0.55 -17.57 -2.56
CA LYS A 27 -0.50 -18.45 -2.08
C LYS A 27 -1.58 -17.60 -1.41
N ASP A 28 -2.74 -18.18 -1.12
CA ASP A 28 -3.85 -17.45 -0.49
C ASP A 28 -3.45 -16.75 0.81
N VAL A 29 -2.59 -17.38 1.62
CA VAL A 29 -2.09 -16.80 2.88
C VAL A 29 -1.00 -15.75 2.69
N THR A 30 -0.20 -15.83 1.63
CA THR A 30 0.94 -14.91 1.40
C THR A 30 0.59 -13.75 0.48
N LYS A 31 -0.53 -13.82 -0.27
CA LYS A 31 -0.92 -12.84 -1.31
C LYS A 31 -0.87 -11.39 -0.83
N SER A 32 -1.47 -11.10 0.33
CA SER A 32 -1.59 -9.72 0.87
C SER A 32 -0.24 -9.21 1.35
N SER A 33 0.58 -10.08 1.91
CA SER A 33 1.94 -9.75 2.37
C SER A 33 2.89 -9.49 1.19
N LEU A 34 2.81 -10.29 0.14
CA LEU A 34 3.60 -10.11 -1.09
C LEU A 34 3.16 -8.85 -1.86
N LEU A 35 1.86 -8.57 -1.92
CA LEU A 35 1.37 -7.30 -2.48
C LEU A 35 1.88 -6.10 -1.67
N LEU A 36 1.84 -6.17 -0.34
CA LEU A 36 2.39 -5.11 0.51
C LEU A 36 3.90 -4.93 0.30
N TRP A 37 4.65 -6.02 0.08
CA TRP A 37 6.06 -5.97 -0.27
C TRP A 37 6.31 -5.28 -1.61
N GLU A 38 5.51 -5.58 -2.64
CA GLU A 38 5.57 -4.90 -3.94
C GLU A 38 5.29 -3.40 -3.81
N ILE A 39 4.26 -3.04 -3.04
CA ILE A 39 3.88 -1.65 -2.71
C ILE A 39 5.04 -0.94 -2.01
N ALA A 40 5.73 -1.60 -1.08
CA ALA A 40 6.90 -1.04 -0.41
C ALA A 40 8.04 -0.75 -1.39
N GLY A 41 8.33 -1.68 -2.31
CA GLY A 41 9.29 -1.47 -3.39
C GLY A 41 8.90 -0.31 -4.32
N ALA A 42 7.62 -0.20 -4.67
CA ALA A 42 7.10 0.93 -5.44
C ALA A 42 7.19 2.26 -4.69
N SER A 43 7.32 2.26 -3.36
CA SER A 43 7.35 3.46 -2.53
C SER A 43 8.75 4.05 -2.33
N VAL A 44 9.80 3.43 -2.88
CA VAL A 44 11.19 3.93 -2.81
C VAL A 44 11.28 5.36 -3.36
N GLY A 45 12.00 6.22 -2.65
CA GLY A 45 12.15 7.65 -2.98
C GLY A 45 11.09 8.57 -2.34
N PHE A 46 10.13 8.02 -1.60
CA PHE A 46 9.23 8.80 -0.76
C PHE A 46 9.84 9.11 0.62
N SER A 47 9.58 10.33 1.10
CA SER A 47 9.95 10.70 2.47
C SER A 47 9.03 10.03 3.49
N GLY A 48 9.49 9.84 4.73
CA GLY A 48 8.66 9.28 5.80
C GLY A 48 7.36 10.06 6.03
N ARG A 49 7.36 11.37 5.78
CA ARG A 49 6.14 12.21 5.80
C ARG A 49 5.16 11.81 4.69
N THR A 50 5.66 11.59 3.48
CA THR A 50 4.83 11.15 2.34
C THR A 50 4.27 9.76 2.63
N LEU A 51 5.12 8.82 3.07
CA LEU A 51 4.72 7.44 3.38
C LEU A 51 3.58 7.38 4.41
N ARG A 52 3.63 8.19 5.48
CA ARG A 52 2.55 8.25 6.48
C ARG A 52 1.25 8.85 5.95
N LYS A 53 1.29 9.69 4.91
CA LYS A 53 0.11 10.33 4.30
C LYS A 53 -0.60 9.40 3.30
N ILE A 54 0.14 8.52 2.64
CA ILE A 54 -0.40 7.66 1.57
C ILE A 54 -1.59 6.80 2.03
N PRO A 55 -1.60 6.14 3.22
CA PRO A 55 -2.76 5.37 3.68
C PRO A 55 -4.05 6.19 3.75
N PHE A 56 -3.96 7.45 4.18
CA PHE A 56 -5.11 8.35 4.21
C PHE A 56 -5.60 8.67 2.79
N LEU A 57 -4.67 8.96 1.86
CA LEU A 57 -5.03 9.23 0.46
C LEU A 57 -5.63 8.01 -0.23
N ALA A 58 -5.11 6.81 0.07
CA ALA A 58 -5.64 5.56 -0.44
C ALA A 58 -7.11 5.39 -0.07
N HIS A 59 -7.43 5.58 1.21
CA HIS A 59 -8.81 5.52 1.67
C HIS A 59 -9.66 6.64 1.06
N ALA A 60 -9.24 7.89 1.18
CA ALA A 60 -10.05 9.03 0.74
C ALA A 60 -10.33 9.08 -0.77
N LEU A 61 -9.41 8.59 -1.60
CA LEU A 61 -9.53 8.66 -3.05
C LEU A 61 -10.05 7.37 -3.69
N TYR A 62 -9.83 6.22 -3.04
CA TYR A 62 -10.07 4.91 -3.64
C TYR A 62 -10.82 3.92 -2.74
N ALA A 63 -11.10 4.24 -1.47
CA ALA A 63 -12.07 3.47 -0.71
C ALA A 63 -13.47 4.03 -0.99
N GLU A 64 -14.31 3.21 -1.61
CA GLU A 64 -15.71 3.54 -1.89
C GLU A 64 -16.57 3.51 -0.61
N THR A 65 -16.11 2.82 0.43
CA THR A 65 -16.87 2.55 1.66
C THR A 65 -16.05 2.86 2.92
N PRO A 66 -16.72 3.23 4.05
CA PRO A 66 -16.03 3.49 5.32
C PRO A 66 -15.26 2.28 5.87
N LEU A 67 -15.77 1.08 5.60
CA LEU A 67 -15.15 -0.20 5.97
C LEU A 67 -14.63 -0.87 4.70
N ILE A 68 -13.43 -1.45 4.76
CA ILE A 68 -12.77 -2.03 3.59
C ILE A 68 -12.02 -3.32 3.96
N SER A 69 -11.98 -4.28 3.04
CA SER A 69 -11.13 -5.47 3.18
C SER A 69 -9.65 -5.11 3.13
N LEU A 70 -8.78 -5.97 3.68
CA LEU A 70 -7.34 -5.72 3.60
C LEU A 70 -6.86 -5.73 2.15
N SER A 71 -7.33 -6.71 1.37
CA SER A 71 -7.02 -6.83 -0.06
C SER A 71 -7.40 -5.58 -0.85
N ASN A 72 -8.63 -5.08 -0.70
CA ASN A 72 -9.07 -3.87 -1.40
C ASN A 72 -8.31 -2.63 -0.91
N PHE A 73 -7.99 -2.56 0.39
CA PHE A 73 -7.19 -1.47 0.92
C PHE A 73 -5.77 -1.45 0.33
N LEU A 74 -5.13 -2.61 0.17
CA LEU A 74 -3.82 -2.71 -0.48
C LEU A 74 -3.89 -2.30 -1.96
N SER A 75 -4.95 -2.67 -2.67
CA SER A 75 -5.19 -2.19 -4.04
C SER A 75 -5.33 -0.66 -4.09
N ALA A 76 -6.12 -0.07 -3.19
CA ALA A 76 -6.25 1.38 -3.04
C ALA A 76 -4.90 2.05 -2.71
N LEU A 77 -4.09 1.41 -1.87
CA LEU A 77 -2.75 1.88 -1.50
C LEU A 77 -1.81 1.90 -2.71
N GLN A 78 -1.86 0.86 -3.54
CA GLN A 78 -1.09 0.80 -4.80
C GLN A 78 -1.52 1.93 -5.75
N MET A 79 -2.82 2.21 -5.88
CA MET A 79 -3.34 3.33 -6.70
C MET A 79 -2.88 4.68 -6.17
N ALA A 80 -2.91 4.89 -4.84
CA ALA A 80 -2.42 6.12 -4.22
C ALA A 80 -0.92 6.36 -4.43
N ILE A 81 -0.09 5.32 -4.41
CA ILE A 81 1.33 5.44 -4.76
C ILE A 81 1.51 5.84 -6.22
N LYS A 82 0.79 5.18 -7.15
CA LYS A 82 0.84 5.52 -8.58
C LYS A 82 0.46 6.98 -8.82
N LYS A 83 -0.65 7.43 -8.21
CA LYS A 83 -1.06 8.84 -8.27
C LYS A 83 -0.03 9.78 -7.65
N GLN A 84 0.51 9.47 -6.47
CA GLN A 84 1.50 10.31 -5.80
C GLN A 84 2.80 10.46 -6.61
N LYS A 85 3.17 9.45 -7.41
CA LYS A 85 4.27 9.55 -8.38
C LYS A 85 3.88 10.43 -9.56
N GLN A 86 2.71 10.20 -10.15
CA GLN A 86 2.22 11.01 -11.28
C GLN A 86 2.13 12.49 -10.90
N ASP A 87 1.55 12.82 -9.75
CA ASP A 87 1.44 14.19 -9.27
C ASP A 87 2.81 14.86 -9.14
N ARG A 88 3.88 14.12 -8.80
CA ARG A 88 5.26 14.65 -8.75
C ARG A 88 5.83 14.92 -10.14
N VAL A 89 5.48 14.12 -11.13
CA VAL A 89 5.86 14.34 -12.53
C VAL A 89 5.16 15.59 -13.05
N ASP A 90 3.84 15.69 -12.82
CA ASP A 90 3.00 16.78 -13.32
C ASP A 90 3.43 18.15 -12.78
N ILE A 91 3.90 18.21 -11.53
CA ILE A 91 4.43 19.44 -10.91
C ILE A 91 5.95 19.63 -11.10
N GLY A 92 6.59 18.80 -11.94
CA GLY A 92 7.99 18.96 -12.35
C GLY A 92 9.04 18.55 -11.31
N LEU A 93 8.66 17.83 -10.25
CA LEU A 93 9.60 17.33 -9.23
C LEU A 93 10.38 16.08 -9.67
N VAL A 94 9.91 15.37 -10.71
CA VAL A 94 10.58 14.22 -11.31
C VAL A 94 10.43 14.32 -12.83
N LYS A 95 11.54 14.16 -13.58
CA LYS A 95 11.50 14.17 -15.05
C LYS A 95 11.12 12.79 -15.59
N ASN A 96 10.31 12.74 -16.64
CA ASN A 96 10.16 11.54 -17.45
C ASN A 96 11.48 11.28 -18.18
N HIS A 97 12.01 10.06 -18.07
CA HIS A 97 13.08 9.55 -18.94
C HIS A 97 12.47 8.71 -20.05
#